data_AF-A0A5D6W9Z5-F1
#
_entry.id   AF-A0A5D6W9Z5-F1
#
_cell.length_a   1.000
_cell.length_b   1.000
_cell.length_c   1.000
_cell.angle_alpha   90.00
_cell.angle_beta   90.00
_cell.angle_gamma   90.00
#
_symmetry.space_group_name_H-M   'P 1'
#
loop_
_entity.id
_entity.type
_entity.pdbx_description
1 polymer ?
#
loop_
_entity_poly.entity_id
_entity_poly.type
_entity_poly.pdbx_seq_one_letter_code
_entity_poly.pdbx_strand_id
1 'polypeptide(L)'
;MNKKYKPHLHNCPLCGRLFMDTGLGSCPKCYEETRETEKRVIEYVRKYPHSTVKEICNDTGTDVKLVTQMVQRGQFYTDGLQYLYPCSRCGKPIHHGVYCSKCLGRLNKAIKEYNDRANERKTVAEDEKKKSRRPRLHWMESTEK
;
A
#
# COMPACT_ATOMS: atom_id res chain seq x y z
N MET A 1 5.65 8.26 30.81
CA MET A 1 5.06 6.91 30.86
C MET A 1 5.93 5.96 30.05
N ASN A 2 6.91 5.31 30.68
CA ASN A 2 7.80 4.36 30.01
C ASN A 2 7.07 3.03 29.80
N LYS A 3 6.54 2.80 28.60
CA LYS A 3 6.06 1.48 28.19
C LYS A 3 7.25 0.52 28.23
N LYS A 4 7.29 -0.35 29.24
CA LYS A 4 8.26 -1.44 29.35
C LYS A 4 8.13 -2.31 28.10
N TYR A 5 9.09 -2.20 27.20
CA TYR A 5 9.24 -3.09 26.06
C TYR A 5 9.52 -4.49 26.61
N LYS A 6 8.52 -5.38 26.55
CA LYS A 6 8.71 -6.81 26.82
C LYS A 6 9.24 -7.42 25.52
N PRO A 7 10.50 -7.87 25.46
CA PRO A 7 11.00 -8.55 24.28
C PRO A 7 10.24 -9.87 24.12
N HIS A 8 9.51 -10.01 23.02
CA HIS A 8 8.83 -11.24 22.66
C HIS A 8 9.77 -12.11 21.84
N LEU A 9 10.00 -13.35 22.30
CA LEU A 9 10.72 -14.36 21.53
C LEU A 9 9.79 -14.93 20.45
N HIS A 10 10.27 -14.91 19.21
CA HIS A 10 9.59 -15.49 18.06
C HIS A 10 10.51 -16.44 17.31
N ASN A 11 9.92 -17.38 16.57
CA ASN A 11 10.65 -18.18 15.59
C ASN A 11 10.75 -17.40 14.29
N CYS A 12 11.94 -17.35 13.71
CA CYS A 12 12.16 -16.71 12.41
C CYS A 12 11.36 -17.46 11.34
N PRO A 13 10.55 -16.78 10.51
CA PRO A 13 9.78 -17.43 9.44
C PRO A 13 10.67 -17.97 8.31
N LEU A 14 11.92 -17.52 8.20
CA LEU A 14 12.85 -17.90 7.13
C LEU A 14 13.71 -19.12 7.51
N CYS A 15 14.23 -19.16 8.74
CA CYS A 15 15.17 -20.22 9.18
C CYS A 15 14.72 -21.00 10.42
N GLY A 16 13.59 -20.66 11.02
CA GLY A 16 13.05 -21.33 12.22
C GLY A 16 13.79 -21.03 13.52
N ARG A 17 14.89 -20.28 13.51
CA ARG A 17 15.65 -19.94 14.73
C ARG A 17 14.87 -19.01 15.65
N LEU A 18 14.97 -19.25 16.95
CA LEU A 18 14.47 -18.36 18.00
C LEU A 18 15.25 -17.03 17.96
N PHE A 19 14.53 -15.91 17.99
CA PHE A 19 15.11 -14.57 18.06
C PHE A 19 14.21 -13.64 18.89
N MET A 20 14.79 -12.57 19.43
CA MET A 20 14.01 -11.49 20.04
C MET A 20 13.46 -10.60 18.92
N ASP A 21 12.14 -10.43 18.88
CA ASP A 21 11.50 -9.63 17.84
C ASP A 21 11.77 -8.13 18.04
N THR A 22 12.66 -7.59 17.22
CA THR A 22 13.02 -6.16 17.16
C THR A 22 12.11 -5.35 16.24
N GLY A 23 11.06 -5.96 15.68
CA GLY A 23 10.15 -5.33 14.71
C GLY A 23 10.57 -5.50 13.25
N LEU A 24 11.66 -6.24 12.98
CA LEU A 24 12.13 -6.57 11.63
C LEU A 24 11.41 -7.77 11.01
N GLY A 25 10.59 -8.49 11.78
CA GLY A 25 9.82 -9.65 11.31
C GLY A 25 10.64 -10.90 10.98
N SER A 26 11.95 -10.87 11.12
CA SER A 26 12.87 -12.01 10.93
C SER A 26 14.10 -11.87 11.82
N CYS A 27 14.84 -12.96 12.01
CA CYS A 27 16.05 -12.91 12.81
C CYS A 27 17.13 -12.05 12.14
N PRO A 28 18.06 -11.44 12.91
CA PRO A 28 19.07 -10.53 12.38
C PRO A 28 19.89 -11.11 11.22
N LYS A 29 20.24 -12.40 11.32
CA LYS A 29 21.00 -13.10 10.27
C LYS A 29 20.24 -13.17 8.94
N CYS A 30 18.98 -13.61 8.96
CA CYS A 30 18.18 -13.71 7.73
C CYS A 30 17.83 -12.33 7.17
N TYR A 31 17.64 -11.34 8.04
CA TYR A 31 17.46 -9.96 7.60
C TYR A 31 18.70 -9.45 6.85
N GLU A 32 19.90 -9.71 7.38
CA GLU A 32 21.17 -9.29 6.78
C GLU A 32 21.47 -10.02 5.47
N GLU A 33 21.21 -11.34 5.41
CA GLU A 33 21.26 -12.11 4.16
C GLU A 33 20.32 -11.54 3.09
N THR A 34 19.08 -11.19 3.49
CA THR A 34 18.12 -10.57 2.57
C THR A 34 18.64 -9.22 2.08
N ARG A 35 19.23 -8.40 2.96
CA ARG A 35 19.83 -7.11 2.58
C ARG A 35 20.99 -7.27 1.60
N GLU A 36 21.84 -8.25 1.80
CA GLU A 36 22.97 -8.50 0.90
C GLU A 36 22.48 -8.95 -0.48
N THR A 37 21.44 -9.78 -0.49
CA THR A 37 20.75 -10.17 -1.72
C THR A 37 20.12 -8.97 -2.43
N GLU A 38 19.44 -8.09 -1.69
CA GLU A 38 18.86 -6.85 -2.22
C GLU A 38 19.93 -5.96 -2.87
N LYS A 39 21.08 -5.77 -2.21
CA LYS A 39 22.20 -4.98 -2.77
C LYS A 39 22.70 -5.54 -4.10
N ARG A 40 22.92 -6.85 -4.18
CA ARG A 40 23.36 -7.52 -5.41
C ARG A 40 22.38 -7.29 -6.56
N VAL A 41 21.08 -7.37 -6.28
CA VAL A 41 20.04 -7.09 -7.27
C VAL A 41 20.08 -5.63 -7.73
N ILE A 42 20.24 -4.68 -6.81
CA ILE A 42 20.35 -3.25 -7.15
C ILE A 42 21.57 -2.99 -8.04
N GLU A 43 22.73 -3.56 -7.70
CA GLU A 43 23.95 -3.41 -8.51
C GLU A 43 23.80 -4.02 -9.91
N TYR A 44 23.16 -5.18 -10.01
CA TYR A 44 22.86 -5.81 -11.29
C TYR A 44 21.95 -4.94 -12.14
N VAL A 45 20.83 -4.46 -11.57
CA VAL A 45 19.87 -3.61 -12.28
C VAL A 45 20.53 -2.30 -12.73
N ARG A 46 21.43 -1.71 -11.93
CA ARG A 46 22.20 -0.52 -12.33
C ARG A 46 23.11 -0.76 -13.53
N LYS A 47 23.69 -1.96 -13.66
CA LYS A 47 24.54 -2.34 -14.80
C LYS A 47 23.72 -2.68 -16.05
N TYR A 48 22.54 -3.28 -15.89
CA TYR A 48 21.67 -3.74 -16.97
C TYR A 48 20.29 -3.11 -16.89
N PRO A 49 20.11 -1.92 -17.49
CA PRO A 49 18.93 -1.08 -17.26
C PRO A 49 17.62 -1.55 -17.89
N HIS A 50 17.68 -2.58 -18.74
CA HIS A 50 16.55 -3.13 -19.50
C HIS A 50 16.24 -4.59 -19.15
N SER A 51 16.79 -5.10 -18.05
CA SER A 51 16.59 -6.50 -17.65
C SER A 51 15.17 -6.77 -17.19
N THR A 52 14.62 -7.90 -17.61
CA THR A 52 13.34 -8.42 -17.12
C THR A 52 13.52 -9.03 -15.73
N VAL A 53 12.47 -9.06 -14.90
CA VAL A 53 12.48 -9.72 -13.58
C VAL A 53 13.07 -11.15 -13.64
N LYS A 54 12.78 -11.91 -14.71
CA LYS A 54 13.32 -13.26 -14.91
C LYS A 54 14.83 -13.29 -15.10
N GLU A 55 15.38 -12.36 -15.87
CA GLU A 55 16.82 -12.26 -16.13
C GLU A 55 17.57 -11.86 -14.87
N ILE A 56 17.02 -10.89 -14.13
CA ILE A 56 17.53 -10.49 -12.82
C ILE A 56 17.60 -11.70 -11.88
N CYS A 57 16.53 -12.50 -11.79
CA CYS A 57 16.51 -13.69 -10.93
C CYS A 57 17.56 -14.74 -11.34
N ASN A 58 17.71 -14.98 -12.66
CA ASN A 58 18.67 -15.95 -13.19
C ASN A 58 20.11 -15.53 -12.87
N ASP A 59 20.45 -14.25 -13.07
CA ASP A 59 21.84 -13.78 -12.93
C ASP A 59 22.22 -13.50 -11.47
N THR A 60 21.27 -13.06 -10.65
CA THR A 60 21.51 -12.80 -9.22
C THR A 60 21.31 -14.04 -8.35
N GLY A 61 20.63 -15.08 -8.85
CA GLY A 61 20.30 -16.29 -8.10
C GLY A 61 19.25 -16.04 -7.01
N THR A 62 18.33 -15.11 -7.24
CA THR A 62 17.37 -14.62 -6.24
C THR A 62 15.94 -15.10 -6.53
N ASP A 63 15.11 -15.18 -5.48
CA ASP A 63 13.71 -15.56 -5.66
C ASP A 63 12.92 -14.45 -6.36
N VAL A 64 12.08 -14.84 -7.33
CA VAL A 64 11.17 -13.98 -8.08
C VAL A 64 10.29 -13.15 -7.15
N LYS A 65 9.89 -13.72 -6.00
CA LYS A 65 9.09 -13.02 -5.00
C LYS A 65 9.83 -11.81 -4.42
N LEU A 66 11.11 -11.97 -4.08
CA LEU A 66 11.93 -10.89 -3.52
C LEU A 66 12.10 -9.76 -4.54
N VAL A 67 12.50 -10.09 -5.77
CA VAL A 67 12.69 -9.09 -6.84
C VAL A 67 11.39 -8.36 -7.13
N THR A 68 10.26 -9.08 -7.21
CA THR A 68 8.94 -8.46 -7.42
C THR A 68 8.57 -7.49 -6.28
N GLN A 69 8.86 -7.84 -5.03
CA GLN A 69 8.65 -6.95 -3.89
C GLN A 69 9.55 -5.70 -3.94
N MET A 70 10.81 -5.85 -4.33
CA MET A 70 11.74 -4.72 -4.50
C MET A 70 11.25 -3.75 -5.59
N VAL A 71 10.75 -4.31 -6.69
CA VAL A 71 10.15 -3.54 -7.79
C VAL A 71 8.91 -2.78 -7.31
N GLN A 72 8.01 -3.45 -6.58
CA GLN A 72 6.80 -2.83 -6.02
C GLN A 72 7.11 -1.72 -5.00
N ARG A 73 8.17 -1.90 -4.20
CA ARG A 73 8.67 -0.88 -3.25
C ARG A 73 9.33 0.31 -3.95
N GLY A 74 9.66 0.20 -5.23
CA GLY A 74 10.31 1.25 -5.98
C GLY A 74 11.82 1.39 -5.72
N GLN A 75 12.49 0.32 -5.31
CA GLN A 75 13.93 0.40 -5.02
C GLN A 75 14.82 0.58 -6.27
N PHE A 76 14.25 0.46 -7.47
CA PHE A 76 14.94 0.63 -8.75
C PHE A 76 14.63 1.97 -9.45
N TYR A 77 13.92 2.90 -8.79
CA TYR A 77 13.70 4.25 -9.33
C TYR A 77 14.99 5.07 -9.24
N THR A 78 15.95 4.78 -10.12
CA THR A 78 17.05 5.68 -10.44
C THR A 78 17.00 6.01 -11.93
N ASP A 79 17.28 7.27 -12.23
CA ASP A 79 17.01 7.97 -13.49
C ASP A 79 17.15 7.14 -14.77
N GLY A 80 16.03 6.94 -15.48
CA GLY A 80 16.02 6.45 -16.85
C GLY A 80 15.98 4.92 -17.04
N LEU A 81 16.04 4.11 -15.98
CA LEU A 81 15.95 2.65 -16.10
C LEU A 81 14.50 2.17 -16.34
N GLN A 82 14.26 1.59 -17.51
CA GLN A 82 12.96 1.02 -17.89
C GLN A 82 12.92 -0.49 -17.61
N TYR A 83 12.58 -0.90 -16.39
CA TYR A 83 12.23 -2.28 -16.07
C TYR A 83 10.74 -2.55 -16.31
N LEU A 84 10.39 -3.76 -16.75
CA LEU A 84 9.01 -4.18 -17.00
C LEU A 84 8.63 -5.32 -16.04
N TYR A 85 7.54 -5.15 -15.30
CA TYR A 85 7.03 -6.14 -14.35
C TYR A 85 5.51 -6.26 -14.43
N PRO A 86 4.91 -7.40 -14.04
CA PRO A 86 3.47 -7.60 -14.20
C PRO A 86 2.64 -6.76 -13.20
N CYS A 87 1.59 -6.12 -13.72
CA CYS A 87 0.54 -5.49 -12.93
C CYS A 87 -0.11 -6.51 -11.99
N SER A 88 -0.22 -6.20 -10.70
CA SER A 88 -0.77 -7.11 -9.68
C SER A 88 -2.21 -7.58 -9.96
N ARG A 89 -3.01 -6.77 -10.67
CA ARG A 89 -4.41 -7.10 -10.99
C ARG A 89 -4.60 -7.85 -12.31
N CYS A 90 -3.85 -7.50 -13.35
CA CYS A 90 -4.13 -7.99 -14.72
C CYS A 90 -2.92 -8.56 -15.44
N GLY A 91 -1.75 -8.61 -14.80
CA GLY A 91 -0.52 -9.16 -15.36
C GLY A 91 0.14 -8.33 -16.46
N LYS A 92 -0.47 -7.22 -16.91
CA LYS A 92 0.13 -6.37 -17.95
C LYS A 92 1.48 -5.81 -17.50
N PRO A 93 2.50 -5.81 -18.37
CA PRO A 93 3.80 -5.28 -18.01
C PRO A 93 3.70 -3.76 -17.80
N ILE A 94 4.23 -3.28 -16.68
CA ILE A 94 4.24 -1.89 -16.26
C ILE A 94 5.67 -1.46 -15.92
N HIS A 95 5.95 -0.17 -16.13
CA HIS A 95 7.23 0.45 -15.80
C HIS A 95 7.26 1.02 -14.37
N HIS A 96 6.09 1.34 -13.81
CA HIS A 96 5.96 1.97 -12.50
C HIS A 96 4.61 1.67 -11.86
N GLY A 97 4.56 1.79 -10.52
CA GLY A 97 3.37 1.59 -9.68
C GLY A 97 2.96 0.12 -9.44
N VAL A 98 1.95 -0.11 -8.60
CA VAL A 98 1.47 -1.49 -8.34
C VAL A 98 0.48 -1.98 -9.41
N TYR A 99 -0.19 -1.03 -10.06
CA TYR A 99 -1.25 -1.27 -11.03
C TYR A 99 -0.99 -0.49 -12.31
N CYS A 100 -1.36 -1.07 -13.46
CA CYS A 100 -1.37 -0.33 -14.72
C CYS A 100 -2.43 0.79 -14.68
N SER A 101 -2.24 1.82 -15.52
CA SER A 101 -3.12 2.99 -15.62
C SER A 101 -4.62 2.63 -15.72
N LYS A 102 -4.95 1.59 -16.50
CA LYS A 102 -6.32 1.07 -16.61
C LYS A 102 -6.87 0.50 -15.30
N CYS A 103 -6.06 -0.26 -14.56
CA CYS A 103 -6.49 -0.84 -13.29
C CYS A 103 -6.59 0.21 -12.18
N LEU A 104 -5.66 1.16 -12.16
CA LEU A 104 -5.67 2.29 -11.24
C LEU A 104 -6.90 3.18 -11.46
N GLY A 105 -7.24 3.48 -12.72
CA GLY A 105 -8.43 4.24 -13.07
C GLY A 105 -9.72 3.58 -12.60
N ARG A 106 -9.84 2.26 -12.74
CA ARG A 106 -11.00 1.50 -12.21
C ARG A 106 -11.09 1.56 -10.68
N LEU A 107 -9.95 1.48 -10.00
CA LEU A 107 -9.89 1.56 -8.55
C LEU A 107 -10.31 2.96 -8.05
N ASN A 108 -9.76 4.01 -8.65
CA ASN A 108 -10.10 5.39 -8.32
C ASN A 108 -11.59 5.69 -8.55
N LYS A 109 -12.17 5.14 -9.63
CA LYS A 109 -13.61 5.25 -9.89
C LYS A 109 -14.45 4.60 -8.79
N ALA A 110 -14.09 3.38 -8.39
CA ALA A 110 -14.80 2.67 -7.32
C ALA A 110 -14.70 3.39 -5.97
N ILE A 111 -13.52 3.94 -5.64
CA ILE A 111 -13.32 4.74 -4.42
C ILE A 111 -14.16 6.02 -4.47
N LYS A 112 -14.20 6.70 -5.61
CA LYS A 112 -15.01 7.91 -5.79
C LYS A 112 -16.51 7.61 -5.62
N GLU A 113 -17.02 6.58 -6.30
CA GLU A 113 -18.42 6.15 -6.16
C GLU A 113 -18.79 5.78 -4.72
N TYR A 114 -17.86 5.11 -4.00
CA TYR A 114 -18.06 4.79 -2.58
C TYR A 114 -18.14 6.06 -1.72
N ASN A 115 -17.23 7.01 -1.94
CA ASN A 115 -17.20 8.27 -1.19
C ASN A 115 -18.42 9.15 -1.47
N ASP A 116 -18.86 9.23 -2.73
CA ASP A 116 -20.04 10.02 -3.13
C ASP A 116 -21.29 9.49 -2.41
N ARG A 117 -21.52 8.16 -2.44
CA ARG A 117 -22.61 7.52 -1.70
C ARG A 117 -22.51 7.71 -0.19
N ALA A 118 -21.29 7.68 0.37
CA ALA A 118 -21.08 7.92 1.79
C ALA A 118 -21.38 9.36 2.18
N ASN A 119 -21.11 10.32 1.29
CA ASN A 119 -21.36 11.74 1.52
C ASN A 119 -22.85 12.08 1.40
N GLU A 120 -23.53 11.52 0.40
CA GLU A 120 -25.00 11.60 0.26
C GLU A 120 -25.70 11.13 1.54
N ARG A 121 -25.30 9.98 2.10
CA ARG A 121 -25.86 9.49 3.37
C ARG A 121 -25.68 10.45 4.54
N LYS A 122 -24.57 11.21 4.57
CA LYS A 122 -24.31 12.21 5.62
C LYS A 122 -25.17 13.45 5.43
N THR A 123 -25.33 13.93 4.19
CA THR A 123 -26.16 15.11 3.91
C THR A 123 -27.63 14.85 4.24
N VAL A 124 -28.17 13.67 3.87
CA VAL A 124 -29.56 13.32 4.21
C VAL A 124 -29.78 13.28 5.73
N ALA A 125 -28.86 12.66 6.47
CA ALA A 125 -28.94 12.57 7.93
C ALA A 125 -28.80 13.93 8.64
N GLU A 126 -28.04 14.87 8.06
CA GLU A 126 -27.87 16.22 8.59
C GLU A 126 -29.11 17.10 8.30
N ASP A 127 -29.70 16.97 7.12
CA ASP A 127 -30.93 17.68 6.74
C ASP A 127 -32.14 17.20 7.55
N GLU A 128 -32.25 15.90 7.85
CA GLU A 128 -33.27 15.37 8.76
C GLU A 128 -33.14 15.93 10.17
N LYS A 129 -31.92 16.04 10.71
CA LYS A 129 -31.66 16.69 12.00
C LYS A 129 -31.98 18.17 12.02
N LYS A 130 -31.78 18.89 10.90
CA LYS A 130 -32.15 20.32 10.80
C LYS A 130 -33.65 20.52 10.72
N LYS A 131 -34.40 19.62 10.05
CA LYS A 131 -35.88 19.67 10.02
C LYS A 131 -36.51 19.40 11.38
N SER A 132 -36.00 18.42 12.15
CA SER A 132 -36.53 18.11 13.49
C SER A 132 -36.27 19.20 14.54
N ARG A 133 -35.27 20.07 14.31
CA ARG A 133 -34.94 21.20 15.19
C ARG A 133 -35.69 22.51 14.88
N ARG A 134 -36.52 22.57 13.84
CA ARG A 134 -37.28 23.79 13.52
C ARG A 134 -38.38 24.02 14.55
N PRO A 135 -38.45 25.19 15.22
CA PRO A 135 -39.53 25.49 16.16
C PRO A 135 -40.88 25.52 15.44
N ARG A 136 -41.93 25.02 16.10
CA ARG A 136 -43.31 25.08 15.61
C ARG A 136 -43.76 26.55 15.62
N LEU A 137 -43.93 27.18 14.45
CA LEU A 137 -44.42 28.55 14.37
C LEU A 137 -45.83 28.63 14.98
N HIS A 138 -45.99 29.44 16.03
CA HIS A 138 -47.28 29.78 16.62
C HIS A 138 -47.77 31.06 15.93
N TRP A 139 -48.78 30.90 15.08
CA TRP A 139 -49.54 31.99 14.46
C TRP A 139 -50.39 32.66 15.54
N MET A 140 -50.15 33.94 15.84
CA MET A 140 -51.04 34.76 16.65
C MET A 140 -51.92 35.58 15.71
N GLU A 141 -53.22 35.31 15.73
CA GLU A 141 -54.24 36.16 15.08
C GLU A 141 -54.29 37.51 15.76
N SER A 142 -53.96 38.56 15.01
CA SER A 142 -54.16 39.95 15.41
C SER A 142 -55.66 40.25 15.43
N THR A 143 -56.26 40.26 16.62
CA THR A 143 -57.61 40.81 16.82
C THR A 143 -57.52 42.33 16.84
N GLU A 144 -57.96 42.99 15.76
CA GLU A 144 -58.26 44.42 15.74
C GLU A 144 -59.44 44.73 16.68
N LYS A 145 -59.27 45.72 17.56
CA LYS A 145 -60.35 46.53 18.15
C LYS A 145 -59.81 47.88 18.60
#